data_AF-A0A642US53-F1
#
_entry.id   AF-A0A642US53-F1
#
_cell.length_a   1.000
_cell.length_b   1.000
_cell.length_c   1.000
_cell.angle_alpha   90.00
_cell.angle_beta   90.00
_cell.angle_gamma   90.00
#
_symmetry.space_group_name_H-M   'P 1'
#
loop_
_entity.id
_entity.type
_entity.pdbx_description
1 polymer ?
#
loop_
_entity_poly.entity_id
_entity_poly.type
_entity_poly.pdbx_seq_one_letter_code
_entity_poly.pdbx_strand_id
1 'polypeptide(L)'
;MDAPEPCVDTQNASIIEDVVRYTFISLAFLRGIFSEVCFNDKVIEFDECQSQSQSSQQQSKTIRLKTLPRNRSQAADLYNSWVDSIIKVLRDGHLQSIILNIYNDQKLILECFTLELTSKSIDLKIRQGSDRSTTTVLQEFGFAKIMKRFIATIQTLPDLSETAARLVEMIIVHNSTTPPSYKVHEFATTTTTTQPNTRVQISSSSCQQTLLYDTGALPNGVKANLSCECGAYESDSKHLIKCSSCGYYVHASCYGFLGIRRPHTVKIVCFTCLHATTPELLYVAKTIILLRRVTKLRPPKNGLKPSYTQTISSKLGIPLQASSLLHTKLKELGYYSPSGKAYRKKIDPILFANTEKNTDNHPYSSVEPSLVQQLKNTGVFKINYRSDIDSIST
;
A
#
# COMPACT_ATOMS: atom_id res chain seq x y z
N MET A 1 -28.09 -42.65 16.91
CA MET A 1 -27.95 -41.50 15.99
C MET A 1 -27.48 -40.36 16.87
N ASP A 2 -26.16 -40.21 16.98
CA ASP A 2 -25.56 -39.24 17.88
C ASP A 2 -25.69 -37.85 17.26
N ALA A 3 -26.27 -36.92 18.01
CA ALA A 3 -26.29 -35.51 17.65
C ALA A 3 -24.84 -35.02 17.54
N PRO A 4 -24.50 -34.18 16.54
CA PRO A 4 -23.16 -33.62 16.45
C PRO A 4 -22.88 -32.79 17.71
N GLU A 5 -21.79 -33.12 18.41
CA GLU A 5 -21.35 -32.39 19.59
C GLU A 5 -21.23 -30.89 19.29
N PRO A 6 -21.64 -30.01 20.22
CA PRO A 6 -21.45 -28.57 20.07
C PRO A 6 -19.95 -28.31 19.94
N CYS A 7 -19.58 -27.98 18.71
CA CYS A 7 -18.21 -27.82 18.32
C CYS A 7 -17.68 -26.49 18.90
N VAL A 8 -16.50 -26.57 19.52
CA VAL A 8 -15.60 -25.49 19.95
C VAL A 8 -15.59 -25.26 21.47
N ASP A 9 -14.50 -25.69 22.12
CA ASP A 9 -14.15 -25.31 23.49
C ASP A 9 -14.15 -23.78 23.66
N THR A 10 -14.64 -23.27 24.78
CA THR A 10 -14.86 -21.83 25.01
C THR A 10 -13.64 -20.94 24.76
N GLN A 11 -12.42 -21.47 25.00
CA GLN A 11 -11.16 -20.77 24.74
C GLN A 11 -10.77 -20.76 23.25
N ASN A 12 -11.11 -21.82 22.51
CA ASN A 12 -10.94 -21.91 21.07
C ASN A 12 -11.94 -21.01 20.33
N ALA A 13 -13.13 -20.76 20.90
CA ALA A 13 -14.17 -19.92 20.29
C ALA A 13 -13.70 -18.48 20.07
N SER A 14 -13.14 -17.84 21.09
CA SER A 14 -12.64 -16.46 20.98
C SER A 14 -11.52 -16.33 19.93
N ILE A 15 -10.65 -17.35 19.82
CA ILE A 15 -9.56 -17.35 18.84
C ILE A 15 -10.13 -17.45 17.43
N ILE A 16 -11.12 -18.32 17.19
CA ILE A 16 -11.74 -18.48 15.88
C ILE A 16 -12.50 -17.20 15.49
N GLU A 17 -13.20 -16.57 16.43
CA GLU A 17 -13.85 -15.26 16.20
C GLU A 17 -12.83 -14.21 15.72
N ASP A 18 -11.69 -14.11 16.40
CA ASP A 18 -10.62 -13.20 16.01
C ASP A 18 -10.04 -13.58 14.64
N VAL A 19 -9.75 -14.87 14.38
CA VAL A 19 -9.24 -15.32 13.08
C VAL A 19 -10.19 -14.90 11.96
N VAL A 20 -11.48 -15.18 12.09
CA VAL A 20 -12.49 -14.82 11.09
C VAL A 20 -12.51 -13.31 10.89
N ARG A 21 -12.59 -12.53 11.96
CA ARG A 21 -12.62 -11.06 11.92
C ARG A 21 -11.40 -10.49 11.21
N TYR A 22 -10.19 -10.85 11.65
CA TYR A 22 -8.97 -10.30 11.08
C TYR A 22 -8.68 -10.85 9.68
N THR A 23 -9.18 -12.02 9.32
CA THR A 23 -9.11 -12.55 7.95
C THR A 23 -9.84 -11.61 6.98
N PHE A 24 -11.10 -11.29 7.24
CA PHE A 24 -11.87 -10.42 6.34
C PHE A 24 -11.43 -8.96 6.36
N ILE A 25 -10.96 -8.45 7.50
CA ILE A 25 -10.36 -7.10 7.56
C ILE A 25 -9.04 -7.06 6.78
N SER A 26 -8.17 -8.06 6.98
CA SER A 26 -6.88 -8.14 6.26
C SER A 26 -7.10 -8.33 4.76
N LEU A 27 -8.11 -9.11 4.36
CA LEU A 27 -8.50 -9.27 2.96
C LEU A 27 -8.91 -7.93 2.34
N ALA A 28 -9.75 -7.17 3.04
CA ALA A 28 -10.20 -5.86 2.58
C ALA A 28 -9.05 -4.86 2.42
N PHE A 29 -8.06 -4.91 3.31
CA PHE A 29 -6.85 -4.10 3.20
C PHE A 29 -5.94 -4.57 2.06
N LEU A 30 -5.57 -5.86 2.03
CA LEU A 30 -4.58 -6.41 1.11
C LEU A 30 -5.04 -6.43 -0.34
N ARG A 31 -6.35 -6.54 -0.60
CA ARG A 31 -6.93 -6.44 -1.95
C ARG A 31 -7.30 -5.01 -2.32
N GLY A 32 -7.05 -4.03 -1.46
CA GLY A 32 -7.41 -2.63 -1.70
C GLY A 32 -8.92 -2.47 -1.95
N ILE A 33 -9.74 -3.18 -1.17
CA ILE A 33 -11.20 -3.04 -1.20
C ILE A 33 -11.58 -1.66 -0.66
N PHE A 34 -10.95 -1.23 0.44
CA PHE A 34 -11.10 0.11 0.99
C PHE A 34 -9.79 0.87 0.97
N SER A 35 -9.91 2.19 1.12
CA SER A 35 -8.76 3.05 1.24
C SER A 35 -7.99 2.79 2.56
N GLU A 36 -6.65 2.84 2.56
CA GLU A 36 -5.79 2.71 3.75
C GLU A 36 -6.18 3.66 4.88
N VAL A 37 -6.74 4.85 4.58
CA VAL A 37 -7.23 5.80 5.59
C VAL A 37 -8.39 5.25 6.42
N CYS A 38 -9.06 4.20 5.92
CA CYS A 38 -10.10 3.48 6.66
C CYS A 38 -9.51 2.55 7.71
N PHE A 39 -8.21 2.26 7.67
CA PHE A 39 -7.59 1.25 8.53
C PHE A 39 -6.63 1.87 9.56
N ASN A 40 -6.55 1.25 10.73
CA ASN A 40 -5.53 1.55 11.74
C ASN A 40 -4.62 0.34 11.95
N ASP A 41 -3.35 0.57 12.29
CA ASP A 41 -2.45 -0.49 12.76
C ASP A 41 -2.77 -0.87 14.20
N LYS A 42 -2.91 -2.17 14.47
CA LYS A 42 -3.05 -2.72 15.82
C LYS A 42 -2.03 -3.84 16.02
N VAL A 43 -1.28 -3.75 17.10
CA VAL A 43 -0.45 -4.86 17.58
C VAL A 43 -1.37 -5.77 18.39
N ILE A 44 -1.39 -7.05 18.06
CA ILE A 44 -2.14 -8.03 18.82
C ILE A 44 -1.16 -9.03 19.42
N GLU A 45 -1.34 -9.30 20.70
CA GLU A 45 -0.53 -10.20 21.50
C GLU A 45 -1.25 -11.53 21.62
N PHE A 46 -0.51 -12.63 21.48
CA PHE A 46 -1.05 -13.98 21.60
C PHE A 46 -0.13 -14.86 22.41
N ASP A 47 -0.73 -15.72 23.22
CA ASP A 47 -0.05 -16.79 23.93
C ASP A 47 0.04 -18.02 23.00
N GLU A 48 1.26 -18.50 22.75
CA GLU A 48 1.43 -19.82 22.16
C GLU A 48 1.18 -20.87 23.25
N CYS A 49 0.07 -21.62 23.13
CA CYS A 49 -0.07 -22.87 23.86
C CYS A 49 1.00 -23.84 23.34
N GLN A 50 2.12 -23.93 24.06
CA GLN A 50 3.19 -24.86 23.75
C GLN A 50 2.72 -26.30 24.04
N SER A 51 2.83 -27.15 23.03
CA SER A 51 2.87 -28.60 23.20
C SER A 51 4.08 -28.98 24.06
N GLN A 52 3.80 -29.38 25.30
CA GLN A 52 4.59 -30.21 26.20
C GLN A 52 6.10 -30.32 25.88
N SER A 53 6.89 -29.38 26.38
CA SER A 53 8.25 -29.68 26.85
C SER A 53 8.65 -28.65 27.90
N GLN A 54 9.01 -29.16 29.07
CA GLN A 54 9.22 -28.40 30.30
C GLN A 54 10.47 -27.54 30.19
N SER A 55 10.32 -26.21 30.23
CA SER A 55 11.06 -25.26 31.09
C SER A 55 11.05 -23.84 30.51
N SER A 56 10.28 -22.96 31.19
CA SER A 56 10.57 -21.54 31.45
C SER A 56 11.13 -20.66 30.32
N GLN A 57 10.23 -20.11 29.49
CA GLN A 57 10.04 -18.66 29.28
C GLN A 57 8.87 -18.46 28.31
N GLN A 58 7.73 -18.02 28.84
CA GLN A 58 6.52 -17.73 28.07
C GLN A 58 6.76 -16.44 27.28
N GLN A 59 7.26 -16.56 26.05
CA GLN A 59 7.45 -15.42 25.16
C GLN A 59 6.12 -15.15 24.44
N SER A 60 5.42 -14.09 24.83
CA SER A 60 4.27 -13.61 24.08
C SER A 60 4.71 -13.19 22.67
N LYS A 61 4.05 -13.74 21.65
CA LYS A 61 4.33 -13.37 20.26
C LYS A 61 3.34 -12.29 19.85
N THR A 62 3.86 -11.22 19.26
CA THR A 62 3.05 -10.13 18.73
C THR A 62 2.96 -10.22 17.20
N ILE A 63 1.83 -9.80 16.66
CA ILE A 63 1.62 -9.62 15.22
C ILE A 63 0.95 -8.27 14.99
N ARG A 64 1.41 -7.54 13.96
CA ARG A 64 0.79 -6.28 13.54
C ARG A 64 -0.25 -6.57 12.48
N LEU A 65 -1.50 -6.25 12.77
CA LEU A 65 -2.62 -6.42 11.86
C LEU A 65 -3.35 -5.09 11.67
N LYS A 66 -4.10 -5.00 10.58
CA LYS A 66 -4.99 -3.88 10.34
C LYS A 66 -6.31 -4.07 11.09
N THR A 67 -6.87 -2.97 11.55
CA THR A 67 -8.24 -2.87 12.07
C THR A 67 -9.03 -1.91 11.20
N LEU A 68 -10.34 -2.14 11.11
CA LEU A 68 -11.28 -1.30 10.35
C LEU A 68 -12.19 -0.54 11.34
N PRO A 69 -11.76 0.61 11.89
CA PRO A 69 -12.59 1.42 12.78
C PRO A 69 -13.84 1.93 12.06
N ARG A 70 -14.90 2.17 12.85
CA ARG A 70 -16.14 2.76 12.37
C ARG A 70 -15.98 4.25 12.01
N ASN A 71 -16.94 4.80 11.26
CA ASN A 71 -17.05 6.22 10.90
C ASN A 71 -15.90 6.73 10.00
N ARG A 72 -15.30 5.84 9.21
CA ARG A 72 -14.30 6.21 8.20
C ARG A 72 -14.90 6.36 6.80
N SER A 73 -15.87 5.50 6.49
CA SER A 73 -16.60 5.46 5.23
C SER A 73 -17.86 4.63 5.44
N GLN A 74 -19.00 5.07 4.90
CA GLN A 74 -20.26 4.34 5.00
C GLN A 74 -20.15 2.91 4.43
N ALA A 75 -19.39 2.73 3.35
CA ALA A 75 -19.17 1.41 2.75
C ALA A 75 -18.28 0.52 3.64
N ALA A 76 -17.26 1.09 4.28
CA ALA A 76 -16.42 0.38 5.23
C ALA A 76 -17.19 0.00 6.51
N ASP A 77 -18.09 0.87 6.96
CA ASP A 77 -18.96 0.63 8.09
C ASP A 77 -19.93 -0.52 7.78
N LEU A 78 -20.58 -0.51 6.62
CA LEU A 78 -21.45 -1.61 6.20
C LEU A 78 -20.70 -2.95 6.14
N TYR A 79 -19.50 -2.96 5.54
CA TYR A 79 -18.66 -4.16 5.53
C TYR A 79 -18.27 -4.64 6.93
N ASN A 80 -17.95 -3.72 7.83
CA ASN A 80 -17.62 -4.09 9.21
C ASN A 80 -18.83 -4.65 9.95
N SER A 81 -20.04 -4.16 9.67
CA SER A 81 -21.27 -4.73 10.21
C SER A 81 -21.58 -6.14 9.67
N TRP A 82 -21.24 -6.41 8.40
CA TRP A 82 -21.31 -7.76 7.86
C TRP A 82 -20.38 -8.71 8.62
N VAL A 83 -19.15 -8.28 8.90
CA VAL A 83 -18.18 -9.05 9.71
C VAL A 83 -18.73 -9.28 11.13
N ASP A 84 -19.28 -8.25 11.78
CA ASP A 84 -19.89 -8.40 13.11
C ASP A 84 -21.06 -9.40 13.12
N SER A 85 -21.88 -9.37 12.06
CA SER A 85 -22.99 -10.30 11.88
C SER A 85 -22.50 -11.74 11.68
N ILE A 86 -21.43 -11.95 10.90
CA ILE A 86 -20.79 -13.26 10.76
C ILE A 86 -20.29 -13.81 12.09
N ILE A 87 -19.61 -12.97 12.89
CA ILE A 87 -19.12 -13.39 14.20
C ILE A 87 -20.27 -13.79 15.12
N LYS A 88 -21.41 -13.11 15.05
CA LYS A 88 -22.63 -13.51 15.75
C LYS A 88 -23.12 -14.89 15.29
N VAL A 89 -23.23 -15.13 13.98
CA VAL A 89 -23.68 -16.43 13.42
C VAL A 89 -22.73 -17.57 13.81
N LEU A 90 -21.43 -17.29 13.83
CA LEU A 90 -20.40 -18.22 14.30
C LEU A 90 -20.64 -18.58 15.78
N ARG A 91 -20.84 -17.57 16.64
CA ARG A 91 -21.08 -17.76 18.08
C ARG A 91 -22.36 -18.54 18.36
N ASP A 92 -23.40 -18.30 17.56
CA ASP A 92 -24.66 -19.02 17.65
C ASP A 92 -24.55 -20.47 17.13
N GLY A 93 -23.38 -20.88 16.59
CA GLY A 93 -23.14 -22.25 16.13
C GLY A 93 -23.85 -22.59 14.82
N HIS A 94 -24.17 -21.59 14.00
CA HIS A 94 -24.95 -21.74 12.77
C HIS A 94 -24.14 -21.58 11.48
N LEU A 95 -22.85 -21.26 11.60
CA LEU A 95 -22.00 -20.97 10.45
C LEU A 95 -21.35 -22.23 9.88
N GLN A 96 -21.49 -22.46 8.56
CA GLN A 96 -20.75 -23.49 7.83
C GLN A 96 -19.60 -22.91 7.02
N SER A 97 -19.89 -21.88 6.22
CA SER A 97 -18.87 -21.20 5.43
C SER A 97 -19.26 -19.76 5.10
N ILE A 98 -18.26 -18.97 4.74
CA ILE A 98 -18.40 -17.58 4.33
C ILE A 98 -17.80 -17.45 2.94
N ILE A 99 -18.49 -16.77 2.03
CA ILE A 99 -18.00 -16.49 0.69
C ILE A 99 -17.93 -14.99 0.49
N LEU A 100 -16.78 -14.46 0.11
CA LEU A 100 -16.62 -13.09 -0.37
C LEU A 100 -16.35 -13.09 -1.87
N ASN A 101 -17.28 -12.53 -2.63
CA ASN A 101 -17.13 -12.33 -4.07
C ASN A 101 -16.71 -10.89 -4.34
N ILE A 102 -15.70 -10.74 -5.20
CA ILE A 102 -15.27 -9.47 -5.76
C ILE A 102 -15.62 -9.49 -7.24
N TYR A 103 -16.43 -8.54 -7.68
CA TYR A 103 -16.86 -8.39 -9.06
C TYR A 103 -16.23 -7.18 -9.73
N ASN A 104 -16.14 -7.23 -11.06
CA ASN A 104 -15.93 -6.05 -11.88
C ASN A 104 -17.26 -5.32 -12.17
N ASP A 105 -17.18 -4.20 -12.89
CA ASP A 105 -18.33 -3.41 -13.34
C ASP A 105 -19.34 -4.19 -14.19
N GLN A 106 -18.86 -5.19 -14.92
CA GLN A 106 -19.68 -6.09 -15.74
C GLN A 106 -20.33 -7.20 -14.91
N LYS A 107 -20.21 -7.18 -13.58
CA LYS A 107 -20.73 -8.18 -12.65
C LYS A 107 -20.13 -9.58 -12.85
N LEU A 108 -18.94 -9.68 -13.45
CA LEU A 108 -18.17 -10.91 -13.52
C LEU A 108 -17.33 -11.05 -12.26
N ILE A 109 -17.30 -12.27 -11.69
CA ILE A 109 -16.49 -12.57 -10.50
C ILE A 109 -15.02 -12.54 -10.90
N LEU A 110 -14.26 -11.63 -10.32
CA LEU A 110 -12.81 -11.56 -10.44
C LEU A 110 -12.17 -12.56 -9.48
N GLU A 111 -12.57 -12.49 -8.21
CA GLU A 111 -12.06 -13.32 -7.14
C GLU A 111 -13.18 -13.75 -6.21
N CYS A 112 -13.07 -14.97 -5.70
CA CYS A 112 -14.00 -15.56 -4.73
C CYS A 112 -13.16 -16.17 -3.60
N PHE A 113 -13.37 -15.67 -2.38
CA PHE A 113 -12.73 -16.15 -1.18
C PHE A 113 -13.74 -16.92 -0.35
N THR A 114 -13.55 -18.22 -0.21
CA THR A 114 -14.43 -19.10 0.57
C THR A 114 -13.70 -19.55 1.81
N LEU A 115 -14.19 -19.16 2.98
CA LEU A 115 -13.72 -19.62 4.28
C LEU A 115 -14.66 -20.71 4.78
N GLU A 116 -14.19 -21.95 4.82
CA GLU A 116 -14.92 -23.09 5.38
C GLU A 116 -14.45 -23.36 6.80
N LEU A 117 -15.41 -23.52 7.70
CA LEU A 117 -15.15 -23.81 9.10
C LEU A 117 -15.52 -25.27 9.35
N THR A 118 -14.54 -26.05 9.80
CA THR A 118 -14.77 -27.41 10.30
C THR A 118 -14.47 -27.46 11.78
N SER A 119 -14.81 -28.58 12.44
CA SER A 119 -14.54 -28.73 13.86
C SER A 119 -13.07 -28.75 14.24
N LYS A 120 -12.18 -28.93 13.26
CA LYS A 120 -10.74 -29.11 13.47
C LYS A 120 -9.87 -28.19 12.60
N SER A 121 -10.44 -27.54 11.60
CA SER A 121 -9.70 -26.72 10.64
C SER A 121 -10.50 -25.51 10.19
N ILE A 122 -9.76 -24.47 9.82
CA ILE A 122 -10.27 -23.37 9.03
C ILE A 122 -9.63 -23.49 7.65
N ASP A 123 -10.44 -23.62 6.60
CA ASP A 123 -9.95 -23.82 5.25
C ASP A 123 -10.29 -22.62 4.38
N LEU A 124 -9.27 -22.02 3.77
CA LEU A 124 -9.45 -20.92 2.83
C LEU A 124 -9.28 -21.42 1.40
N LYS A 125 -10.34 -21.33 0.61
CA LYS A 125 -10.32 -21.56 -0.83
C LYS A 125 -10.38 -20.23 -1.55
N ILE A 126 -9.45 -20.02 -2.47
CA ILE A 126 -9.37 -18.81 -3.29
C ILE A 126 -9.57 -19.23 -4.73
N ARG A 127 -10.59 -18.69 -5.39
CA ARG A 127 -10.84 -18.91 -6.82
C ARG A 127 -10.64 -17.60 -7.58
N GLN A 128 -9.78 -17.61 -8.59
CA GLN A 128 -9.56 -16.48 -9.50
C GLN A 128 -10.11 -16.81 -10.89
N GLY A 129 -11.06 -15.99 -11.37
CA GLY A 129 -11.69 -16.18 -12.66
C GLY A 129 -12.29 -17.59 -12.85
N SER A 130 -12.09 -18.16 -14.05
CA SER A 130 -12.72 -19.42 -14.47
C SER A 130 -12.00 -20.69 -14.04
N ASP A 131 -10.71 -20.69 -13.67
CA ASP A 131 -9.93 -21.95 -13.74
C ASP A 131 -8.88 -22.21 -12.64
N ARG A 132 -8.63 -21.29 -11.70
CA ARG A 132 -7.66 -21.56 -10.62
C ARG A 132 -8.28 -21.45 -9.24
N SER A 133 -8.44 -22.60 -8.57
CA SER A 133 -8.71 -22.71 -7.14
C SER A 133 -7.43 -23.04 -6.38
N THR A 134 -6.98 -22.15 -5.50
CA THR A 134 -5.93 -22.44 -4.52
C THR A 134 -6.58 -22.69 -3.17
N THR A 135 -6.40 -23.87 -2.61
CA THR A 135 -6.85 -24.20 -1.25
C THR A 135 -5.67 -24.08 -0.30
N THR A 136 -5.77 -23.16 0.65
CA THR A 136 -4.85 -23.07 1.78
C THR A 136 -5.54 -23.59 3.02
N VAL A 137 -5.10 -24.74 3.49
CA VAL A 137 -5.53 -25.33 4.75
C VAL A 137 -4.85 -24.59 5.89
N LEU A 138 -5.61 -23.97 6.79
CA LEU A 138 -5.11 -23.27 7.99
C LEU A 138 -5.28 -24.21 9.20
N GLN A 139 -4.53 -25.31 9.21
CA GLN A 139 -4.67 -26.43 10.17
C GLN A 139 -3.83 -26.31 11.45
N GLU A 140 -3.47 -25.12 11.88
CA GLU A 140 -2.52 -24.97 13.00
C GLU A 140 -3.13 -24.15 14.14
N PHE A 141 -3.15 -24.73 15.34
CA PHE A 141 -3.54 -24.04 16.57
C PHE A 141 -2.56 -22.89 16.83
N GLY A 142 -2.95 -21.68 16.44
CA GLY A 142 -2.16 -20.48 16.66
C GLY A 142 -2.57 -19.36 15.72
N PHE A 143 -3.33 -18.40 16.26
CA PHE A 143 -3.81 -17.22 15.54
C PHE A 143 -2.72 -16.58 14.67
N ALA A 144 -1.53 -16.33 15.24
CA ALA A 144 -0.46 -15.63 14.54
C ALA A 144 0.07 -16.42 13.33
N LYS A 145 0.09 -17.75 13.42
CA LYS A 145 0.54 -18.64 12.34
C LYS A 145 -0.47 -18.67 11.21
N ILE A 146 -1.76 -18.80 11.56
CA ILE A 146 -2.89 -18.71 10.63
C ILE A 146 -2.86 -17.37 9.89
N MET A 147 -2.80 -16.26 10.62
CA MET A 147 -2.83 -14.92 10.02
C MET A 147 -1.60 -14.64 9.14
N LYS A 148 -0.39 -15.05 9.55
CA LYS A 148 0.81 -14.91 8.71
C LYS A 148 0.71 -15.70 7.42
N ARG A 149 0.23 -16.95 7.49
CA ARG A 149 0.03 -17.79 6.31
C ARG A 149 -1.04 -17.20 5.38
N PHE A 150 -2.16 -16.76 5.95
CA PHE A 150 -3.21 -16.05 5.23
C PHE A 150 -2.67 -14.83 4.48
N ILE A 151 -2.00 -13.92 5.18
CA ILE A 151 -1.43 -12.70 4.59
C ILE A 151 -0.45 -13.04 3.48
N ALA A 152 0.44 -14.02 3.71
CA ALA A 152 1.40 -14.45 2.70
C ALA A 152 0.68 -14.99 1.45
N THR A 153 -0.34 -15.84 1.61
CA THR A 153 -1.13 -16.37 0.48
C THR A 153 -1.83 -15.26 -0.30
N ILE A 154 -2.46 -14.29 0.37
CA ILE A 154 -3.13 -13.18 -0.33
C ILE A 154 -2.12 -12.30 -1.08
N GLN A 155 -0.92 -12.13 -0.52
CA GLN A 155 0.14 -11.33 -1.13
C GLN A 155 0.82 -11.99 -2.34
N THR A 156 0.62 -13.28 -2.59
CA THR A 156 1.09 -13.93 -3.82
C THR A 156 0.10 -13.81 -4.97
N LEU A 157 -1.13 -13.35 -4.71
CA LEU A 157 -2.14 -13.13 -5.74
C LEU A 157 -1.77 -11.92 -6.60
N PRO A 158 -2.01 -11.97 -7.92
CA PRO A 158 -1.92 -10.79 -8.78
C PRO A 158 -2.74 -9.61 -8.24
N ASP A 159 -2.33 -8.39 -8.55
CA ASP A 159 -3.11 -7.21 -8.18
C ASP A 159 -4.47 -7.24 -8.90
N LEU A 160 -5.54 -6.83 -8.18
CA LEU A 160 -6.83 -6.59 -8.83
C LEU A 160 -6.66 -5.46 -9.84
N SER A 161 -7.14 -5.64 -11.07
CA SER A 161 -7.10 -4.60 -12.12
C SER A 161 -7.62 -3.26 -11.58
N GLU A 162 -6.83 -2.20 -11.74
CA GLU A 162 -7.10 -0.86 -11.17
C GLU A 162 -8.24 -0.11 -11.88
N THR A 163 -8.70 -0.60 -13.04
CA THR A 163 -9.56 0.15 -13.97
C THR A 163 -11.06 -0.09 -13.80
N ALA A 164 -11.49 -1.11 -13.06
CA ALA A 164 -12.91 -1.41 -12.87
C ALA A 164 -13.37 -1.00 -11.46
N ALA A 165 -14.54 -0.37 -11.35
CA ALA A 165 -15.20 -0.27 -10.07
C ALA A 165 -15.53 -1.68 -9.56
N ARG A 166 -15.44 -1.82 -8.23
CA ARG A 166 -15.46 -3.13 -7.58
C ARG A 166 -16.76 -3.23 -6.82
N LEU A 167 -17.53 -4.28 -7.10
CA LEU A 167 -18.66 -4.65 -6.25
C LEU A 167 -18.19 -5.77 -5.34
N VAL A 168 -18.50 -5.66 -4.06
CA VAL A 168 -18.22 -6.71 -3.09
C VAL A 168 -19.53 -7.25 -2.55
N GLU A 169 -19.59 -8.56 -2.43
CA GLU A 169 -20.71 -9.30 -1.89
C GLU A 169 -20.20 -10.36 -0.92
N MET A 170 -20.89 -10.49 0.22
CA MET A 170 -20.59 -11.47 1.24
C MET A 170 -21.79 -12.40 1.41
N ILE A 171 -21.54 -13.70 1.43
CA ILE A 171 -22.57 -14.74 1.53
C ILE A 171 -22.25 -15.60 2.74
N ILE A 172 -23.25 -15.81 3.58
CA ILE A 172 -23.20 -16.72 4.72
C ILE A 172 -23.88 -18.02 4.33
N VAL A 173 -23.15 -19.13 4.48
CA VAL A 173 -23.70 -20.47 4.33
C VAL A 173 -23.93 -21.03 5.72
N HIS A 174 -25.17 -21.35 6.00
CA HIS A 174 -25.59 -21.94 7.28
C HIS A 174 -25.36 -23.45 7.28
N ASN A 175 -25.08 -24.00 8.45
CA ASN A 175 -24.97 -25.45 8.62
C ASN A 175 -26.34 -26.14 8.67
N SER A 176 -26.34 -27.47 8.65
CA SER A 176 -27.56 -28.29 8.67
C SER A 176 -28.36 -28.20 9.98
N THR A 177 -27.78 -27.68 11.06
CA THR A 177 -28.46 -27.53 12.36
C THR A 177 -29.18 -26.19 12.50
N THR A 178 -29.03 -25.28 11.53
CA THR A 178 -29.62 -23.95 11.59
C THR A 178 -31.15 -24.00 11.36
N PRO A 179 -31.97 -23.46 12.26
CA PRO A 179 -33.41 -23.41 12.07
C PRO A 179 -33.80 -22.57 10.84
N PRO A 180 -34.84 -22.96 10.06
CA PRO A 180 -35.31 -22.16 8.91
C PRO A 180 -35.78 -20.74 9.26
N SER A 181 -36.14 -20.51 10.53
CA SER A 181 -36.54 -19.20 11.05
C SER A 181 -35.36 -18.30 11.44
N TYR A 182 -34.13 -18.82 11.45
CA TYR A 182 -32.95 -18.05 11.82
C TYR A 182 -32.67 -16.98 10.77
N LYS A 183 -32.54 -15.73 11.23
CA LYS A 183 -32.29 -14.58 10.37
C LYS A 183 -31.06 -13.83 10.86
N VAL A 184 -30.17 -13.55 9.92
CA VAL A 184 -28.98 -12.75 10.17
C VAL A 184 -29.30 -11.30 9.82
N HIS A 185 -29.11 -10.42 10.79
CA HIS A 185 -29.27 -8.98 10.56
C HIS A 185 -28.33 -8.54 9.41
N GLU A 186 -28.80 -7.67 8.52
CA GLU A 186 -28.08 -7.18 7.31
C GLU A 186 -27.90 -8.16 6.14
N PHE A 187 -28.26 -9.45 6.30
CA PHE A 187 -28.23 -10.42 5.22
C PHE A 187 -29.65 -10.82 4.81
N ALA A 188 -29.93 -10.79 3.51
CA ALA A 188 -31.20 -11.27 2.98
C ALA A 188 -31.17 -12.80 2.85
N THR A 189 -32.22 -13.48 3.34
CA THR A 189 -32.39 -14.92 3.14
C THR A 189 -32.62 -15.21 1.66
N THR A 190 -31.76 -16.01 1.05
CA THR A 190 -31.88 -16.40 -0.36
C THR A 190 -31.98 -17.93 -0.44
N THR A 191 -33.19 -18.45 -0.69
CA THR A 191 -33.45 -19.90 -0.81
C THR A 191 -33.20 -20.46 -2.22
N THR A 192 -32.93 -19.59 -3.20
CA THR A 192 -32.91 -19.94 -4.62
C THR A 192 -31.82 -19.14 -5.35
N THR A 193 -31.02 -19.83 -6.16
CA THR A 193 -29.81 -19.35 -6.89
C THR A 193 -30.07 -18.28 -7.97
N THR A 194 -30.93 -17.28 -7.75
CA THR A 194 -31.20 -16.22 -8.73
C THR A 194 -31.18 -14.84 -8.07
N GLN A 195 -30.02 -14.20 -8.21
CA GLN A 195 -29.61 -12.83 -7.90
C GLN A 195 -29.32 -12.47 -6.43
N PRO A 196 -28.16 -11.84 -6.16
CA PRO A 196 -27.78 -11.46 -4.81
C PRO A 196 -28.32 -10.10 -4.38
N ASN A 197 -28.79 -10.07 -3.14
CA ASN A 197 -29.26 -8.90 -2.42
C ASN A 197 -28.10 -8.22 -1.67
N THR A 198 -28.09 -6.89 -1.72
CA THR A 198 -27.13 -5.97 -1.07
C THR A 198 -25.68 -6.10 -1.56
N ARG A 199 -25.37 -5.45 -2.69
CA ARG A 199 -23.99 -5.24 -3.14
C ARG A 199 -23.48 -3.92 -2.60
N VAL A 200 -22.27 -3.93 -2.03
CA VAL A 200 -21.57 -2.68 -1.75
C VAL A 200 -20.90 -2.25 -3.04
N GLN A 201 -21.39 -1.16 -3.64
CA GLN A 201 -20.69 -0.50 -4.72
C GLN A 201 -19.54 0.31 -4.14
N ILE A 202 -18.33 -0.14 -4.42
CA ILE A 202 -17.12 0.60 -4.09
C ILE A 202 -16.85 1.48 -5.30
N SER A 203 -17.43 2.67 -5.28
CA SER A 203 -17.15 3.66 -6.30
C SER A 203 -15.67 4.03 -6.23
N SER A 204 -14.95 3.76 -7.32
CA SER A 204 -13.60 4.28 -7.58
C SER A 204 -13.55 5.82 -7.62
N SER A 205 -14.68 6.51 -7.41
CA SER A 205 -14.82 7.98 -7.47
C SER A 205 -14.02 8.75 -6.41
N SER A 206 -13.49 8.11 -5.37
CA SER A 206 -12.52 8.77 -4.46
C SER A 206 -11.06 8.56 -4.85
N CYS A 207 -10.76 7.70 -5.83
CA CYS A 207 -9.40 7.40 -6.28
C CYS A 207 -9.34 7.11 -7.79
N GLN A 208 -9.88 8.00 -8.62
CA GLN A 208 -9.54 8.02 -10.05
C GLN A 208 -8.19 8.68 -10.25
N GLN A 209 -7.11 7.98 -9.92
CA GLN A 209 -5.81 8.25 -10.52
C GLN A 209 -5.36 7.02 -11.30
N THR A 210 -5.58 7.08 -12.61
CA THR A 210 -5.06 6.13 -13.59
C THR A 210 -3.54 6.02 -13.43
N LEU A 211 -3.07 4.89 -12.93
CA LEU A 211 -1.64 4.58 -12.87
C LEU A 211 -1.29 3.70 -14.06
N LEU A 212 -0.43 4.24 -14.91
CA LEU A 212 0.29 3.44 -15.89
C LEU A 212 1.45 2.77 -15.17
N TYR A 213 1.20 1.54 -14.73
CA TYR A 213 2.23 0.56 -14.49
C TYR A 213 2.08 -0.52 -15.54
N ASP A 214 2.92 -0.51 -16.57
CA ASP A 214 3.57 -1.76 -16.94
C ASP A 214 4.85 -1.56 -17.76
N THR A 215 5.78 -2.47 -17.54
CA THR A 215 6.87 -2.90 -18.43
C THR A 215 7.34 -1.92 -19.52
N GLY A 216 8.37 -1.12 -19.19
CA GLY A 216 9.43 -0.75 -20.15
C GLY A 216 9.07 0.18 -21.33
N ALA A 217 7.81 0.52 -21.56
CA ALA A 217 7.41 1.45 -22.61
C ALA A 217 6.34 2.42 -22.09
N LEU A 218 6.66 3.72 -22.14
CA LEU A 218 5.67 4.78 -22.00
C LEU A 218 4.59 4.57 -23.08
N PRO A 219 3.28 4.58 -22.75
CA PRO A 219 2.24 4.67 -23.77
C PRO A 219 2.52 5.86 -24.68
N ASN A 220 2.25 5.70 -25.97
CA ASN A 220 2.33 6.79 -26.94
C ASN A 220 1.57 8.00 -26.39
N GLY A 221 2.29 9.10 -26.12
CA GLY A 221 1.73 10.35 -25.57
C GLY A 221 2.16 10.74 -24.15
N VAL A 222 2.77 9.86 -23.32
CA VAL A 222 3.12 10.24 -21.93
C VAL A 222 4.29 11.23 -21.84
N LYS A 223 5.16 11.31 -22.86
CA LYS A 223 6.19 12.36 -22.93
C LYS A 223 5.60 13.78 -22.83
N ALA A 224 4.38 13.99 -23.34
CA ALA A 224 3.71 15.28 -23.30
C ALA A 224 3.27 15.71 -21.88
N ASN A 225 3.11 14.75 -20.95
CA ASN A 225 2.54 14.99 -19.61
C ASN A 225 3.55 14.75 -18.47
N LEU A 226 4.85 14.66 -18.73
CA LEU A 226 5.89 14.56 -17.71
C LEU A 226 6.43 15.95 -17.36
N SER A 227 6.19 16.40 -16.12
CA SER A 227 6.66 17.71 -15.63
C SER A 227 7.23 17.56 -14.22
N CYS A 228 8.33 16.82 -14.08
CA CYS A 228 9.04 16.68 -12.81
C CYS A 228 9.96 17.88 -12.57
N GLU A 229 10.01 18.37 -11.33
CA GLU A 229 10.85 19.49 -10.90
C GLU A 229 12.36 19.18 -10.93
N CYS A 230 12.74 17.94 -11.26
CA CYS A 230 14.13 17.59 -11.52
C CYS A 230 14.63 18.03 -12.92
N GLY A 231 13.74 18.48 -13.80
CA GLY A 231 14.06 18.93 -15.15
C GLY A 231 14.40 17.81 -16.15
N ALA A 232 14.36 16.53 -15.75
CA ALA A 232 14.57 15.42 -16.66
C ALA A 232 13.27 14.95 -17.32
N TYR A 233 13.37 14.65 -18.62
CA TYR A 233 12.31 14.08 -19.44
C TYR A 233 12.41 12.55 -19.63
N GLU A 234 13.55 11.98 -19.26
CA GLU A 234 13.80 10.56 -19.44
C GLU A 234 13.21 9.76 -18.28
N SER A 235 12.67 8.59 -18.61
CA SER A 235 12.15 7.58 -17.68
C SER A 235 13.26 6.90 -16.85
N ASP A 236 14.31 7.63 -16.46
CA ASP A 236 15.39 7.19 -15.58
C ASP A 236 14.84 6.52 -14.31
N SER A 237 13.66 6.98 -13.86
CA SER A 237 12.85 6.22 -12.94
C SER A 237 11.79 5.43 -13.70
N LYS A 238 11.84 4.09 -13.59
CA LYS A 238 10.81 3.15 -14.07
C LYS A 238 9.39 3.41 -13.51
N HIS A 239 9.23 4.37 -12.60
CA HIS A 239 8.01 4.62 -11.86
C HIS A 239 7.67 6.11 -11.89
N LEU A 240 6.48 6.41 -12.41
CA LEU A 240 5.89 7.73 -12.44
C LEU A 240 4.66 7.78 -11.52
N ILE A 241 4.41 8.93 -10.92
CA ILE A 241 3.22 9.22 -10.09
C ILE A 241 2.51 10.45 -10.65
N LYS A 242 1.18 10.41 -10.70
CA LYS A 242 0.36 11.49 -11.26
C LYS A 242 0.01 12.51 -10.18
N CYS A 243 0.28 13.78 -10.43
CA CYS A 243 -0.16 14.86 -9.56
C CYS A 243 -1.69 14.97 -9.60
N SER A 244 -2.33 14.97 -8.43
CA SER A 244 -3.79 15.12 -8.28
C SER A 244 -4.30 16.53 -8.58
N SER A 245 -3.43 17.55 -8.50
CA SER A 245 -3.79 18.94 -8.74
C SER A 245 -3.66 19.32 -10.22
N CYS A 246 -2.52 19.05 -10.85
CA CYS A 246 -2.26 19.48 -12.24
C CYS A 246 -2.30 18.35 -13.28
N GLY A 247 -2.48 17.10 -12.87
CA GLY A 247 -2.55 15.95 -13.78
C GLY A 247 -1.21 15.51 -14.41
N TYR A 248 -0.14 16.31 -14.29
CA TYR A 248 1.19 15.94 -14.77
C TYR A 248 1.80 14.78 -13.97
N TYR A 249 2.63 14.01 -14.64
CA TYR A 249 3.44 12.96 -14.04
C TYR A 249 4.74 13.51 -13.50
N VAL A 250 5.18 12.94 -12.39
CA VAL A 250 6.49 13.19 -11.77
C VAL A 250 7.19 11.87 -11.45
N HIS A 251 8.50 11.89 -11.34
CA HIS A 251 9.29 10.70 -11.02
C HIS A 251 9.05 10.26 -9.57
N ALA A 252 8.61 9.02 -9.37
CA ALA A 252 8.32 8.49 -8.04
C ALA A 252 9.53 8.62 -7.10
N SER A 253 10.72 8.42 -7.65
CA SER A 253 11.95 8.52 -6.86
C SER A 253 12.39 9.92 -6.51
N CYS A 254 12.03 10.93 -7.31
CA CYS A 254 12.28 12.32 -6.94
C CYS A 254 11.45 12.69 -5.70
N TYR A 255 10.30 12.05 -5.56
CA TYR A 255 9.36 12.24 -4.47
C TYR A 255 9.54 11.23 -3.32
N GLY A 256 10.64 10.47 -3.27
CA GLY A 256 10.95 9.61 -2.12
C GLY A 256 10.28 8.23 -2.12
N PHE A 257 9.46 7.90 -3.13
CA PHE A 257 8.74 6.62 -3.21
C PHE A 257 9.61 5.45 -3.75
N LEU A 258 10.83 5.29 -3.26
CA LEU A 258 11.73 4.21 -3.69
C LEU A 258 11.45 2.92 -2.92
N GLY A 259 10.93 1.89 -3.61
CA GLY A 259 10.76 0.55 -3.05
C GLY A 259 9.65 0.40 -2.01
N ILE A 260 8.93 1.47 -1.69
CA ILE A 260 7.74 1.43 -0.85
C ILE A 260 6.57 0.98 -1.75
N ARG A 261 5.88 -0.11 -1.39
CA ARG A 261 4.53 -0.43 -1.92
C ARG A 261 3.70 0.83 -1.69
N ARG A 262 3.21 1.45 -2.77
CA ARG A 262 2.63 2.80 -2.74
C ARG A 262 1.65 2.94 -1.57
N PRO A 263 1.59 4.10 -0.88
CA PRO A 263 0.39 4.41 -0.11
C PRO A 263 -0.75 4.44 -1.14
N HIS A 264 -1.59 3.42 -1.16
CA HIS A 264 -2.56 3.15 -2.23
C HIS A 264 -3.64 4.25 -2.35
N THR A 265 -3.55 5.32 -1.54
CA THR A 265 -4.69 6.17 -1.20
C THR A 265 -4.40 7.63 -0.90
N VAL A 266 -3.13 8.05 -0.91
CA VAL A 266 -2.82 9.45 -0.67
C VAL A 266 -2.81 10.19 -2.00
N LYS A 267 -3.61 11.25 -2.10
CA LYS A 267 -3.55 12.20 -3.21
C LYS A 267 -2.15 12.79 -3.25
N ILE A 268 -1.35 12.39 -4.22
CA ILE A 268 -0.02 12.95 -4.40
C ILE A 268 -0.15 14.30 -5.11
N VAL A 269 0.51 15.32 -4.59
CA VAL A 269 0.59 16.65 -5.18
C VAL A 269 2.04 16.93 -5.51
N CYS A 270 2.34 17.39 -6.74
CA CYS A 270 3.72 17.77 -7.09
C CYS A 270 4.16 19.00 -6.28
N PHE A 271 5.45 19.16 -6.01
CA PHE A 271 5.98 20.26 -5.22
C PHE A 271 5.62 21.61 -5.80
N THR A 272 5.52 21.74 -7.12
CA THR A 272 5.09 22.99 -7.76
C THR A 272 3.66 23.36 -7.38
N CYS A 273 2.74 22.38 -7.32
CA CYS A 273 1.37 22.64 -6.88
C CYS A 273 1.29 22.79 -5.36
N LEU A 274 2.06 21.99 -4.61
CA LEU A 274 2.07 22.02 -3.14
C LEU A 274 2.59 23.35 -2.60
N HIS A 275 3.60 23.94 -3.24
CA HIS A 275 4.28 25.17 -2.82
C HIS A 275 4.02 26.34 -3.75
N ALA A 276 2.86 26.35 -4.44
CA ALA A 276 2.52 27.39 -5.40
C ALA A 276 2.55 28.81 -4.79
N THR A 277 2.25 28.93 -3.49
CA THR A 277 2.24 30.20 -2.74
C THR A 277 3.56 30.49 -2.00
N THR A 278 4.49 29.54 -1.97
CA THR A 278 5.73 29.60 -1.17
C THR A 278 6.94 29.22 -2.02
N PRO A 279 7.42 30.13 -2.89
CA PRO A 279 8.49 29.81 -3.84
C PRO A 279 9.80 29.37 -3.17
N GLU A 280 10.09 29.87 -1.97
CA GLU A 280 11.28 29.44 -1.21
C GLU A 280 11.22 27.95 -0.85
N LEU A 281 10.07 27.45 -0.40
CA LEU A 281 9.88 26.02 -0.11
C LEU A 281 9.95 25.16 -1.38
N LEU A 282 9.51 25.70 -2.53
CA LEU A 282 9.68 25.03 -3.82
C LEU A 282 11.15 24.84 -4.17
N TYR A 283 12.02 25.84 -3.93
CA TYR A 283 13.46 25.71 -4.17
C TYR A 283 14.13 24.71 -3.20
N VAL A 284 13.69 24.67 -1.94
CA VAL A 284 14.13 23.64 -0.99
C VAL A 284 13.75 22.25 -1.51
N ALA A 285 12.50 22.05 -1.92
CA ALA A 285 12.02 20.78 -2.46
C ALA A 285 12.77 20.35 -3.73
N LYS A 286 13.04 21.29 -4.64
CA LYS A 286 13.89 21.07 -5.83
C LYS A 286 15.31 20.65 -5.46
N THR A 287 15.87 21.22 -4.39
CA THR A 287 17.20 20.85 -3.87
C THR A 287 17.19 19.40 -3.35
N ILE A 288 16.17 19.00 -2.59
CA ILE A 288 15.99 17.62 -2.11
C ILE A 288 15.91 16.64 -3.30
N ILE A 289 15.15 16.98 -4.33
CA ILE A 289 15.04 16.18 -5.56
C ILE A 289 16.42 15.95 -6.20
N LEU A 290 17.23 17.00 -6.34
CA LEU A 290 18.56 16.90 -6.92
C LEU A 290 19.48 16.03 -6.07
N LEU A 291 19.48 16.20 -4.74
CA LEU A 291 20.23 15.36 -3.81
C LEU A 291 19.83 13.88 -3.96
N ARG A 292 18.52 13.58 -3.98
CA ARG A 292 18.00 12.22 -4.22
C ARG A 292 18.47 11.66 -5.56
N ARG A 293 18.50 12.44 -6.63
CA ARG A 293 19.02 11.97 -7.93
C ARG A 293 20.51 11.67 -7.88
N VAL A 294 21.32 12.52 -7.24
CA VAL A 294 22.77 12.30 -7.13
C VAL A 294 23.08 11.01 -6.34
N THR A 295 22.37 10.74 -5.25
CA THR A 295 22.57 9.50 -4.45
C THR A 295 22.34 8.21 -5.25
N LYS A 296 21.56 8.26 -6.33
CA LYS A 296 21.35 7.12 -7.23
C LYS A 296 22.48 6.90 -8.22
N LEU A 297 23.29 7.92 -8.48
CA LEU A 297 24.43 7.81 -9.36
C LEU A 297 25.55 7.07 -8.62
N ARG A 298 25.99 5.94 -9.17
CA ARG A 298 27.13 5.22 -8.60
C ARG A 298 28.41 6.01 -8.88
N PRO A 299 29.28 6.22 -7.86
CA PRO A 299 30.61 6.74 -8.13
C PRO A 299 31.39 5.76 -9.02
N PRO A 300 32.23 6.25 -9.94
CA PRO A 300 33.03 5.41 -10.82
C PRO A 300 33.95 4.52 -9.98
N LYS A 301 33.98 3.22 -10.28
CA LYS A 301 34.70 2.22 -9.46
C LYS A 301 36.23 2.33 -9.53
N ASN A 302 36.80 2.97 -10.57
CA ASN A 302 38.18 2.72 -10.99
C ASN A 302 39.06 3.97 -11.21
N GLY A 303 38.82 5.12 -10.57
CA GLY A 303 39.73 6.29 -10.65
C GLY A 303 39.93 6.90 -12.06
N LEU A 304 39.36 6.32 -13.11
CA LEU A 304 39.33 6.86 -14.46
C LEU A 304 38.23 7.92 -14.57
N LYS A 305 38.61 9.06 -15.17
CA LYS A 305 37.78 10.24 -15.43
C LYS A 305 36.59 9.88 -16.35
N PRO A 306 35.41 10.50 -16.18
CA PRO A 306 35.19 11.83 -15.60
C PRO A 306 35.25 11.88 -14.07
N SER A 307 35.58 13.04 -13.51
CA SER A 307 35.38 13.26 -12.06
C SER A 307 33.91 12.96 -11.70
N TYR A 308 33.64 12.55 -10.46
CA TYR A 308 32.26 12.24 -10.08
C TYR A 308 31.33 13.46 -10.26
N THR A 309 31.84 14.69 -10.09
CA THR A 309 31.12 15.93 -10.40
C THR A 309 30.84 16.08 -11.90
N GLN A 310 31.76 15.74 -12.79
CA GLN A 310 31.48 15.71 -14.24
C GLN A 310 30.44 14.63 -14.60
N THR A 311 30.47 13.48 -13.92
CA THR A 311 29.44 12.44 -14.07
C THR A 311 28.07 12.94 -13.63
N ILE A 312 27.98 13.62 -12.49
CA ILE A 312 26.72 14.22 -12.00
C ILE A 312 26.22 15.30 -12.97
N SER A 313 27.10 16.21 -13.38
CA SER A 313 26.78 17.30 -14.31
C SER A 313 26.25 16.76 -15.63
N SER A 314 26.95 15.81 -16.25
CA SER A 314 26.53 15.19 -17.51
C SER A 314 25.25 14.37 -17.38
N LYS A 315 25.11 13.54 -16.33
CA LYS A 315 23.94 12.68 -16.15
C LYS A 315 22.67 13.42 -15.76
N LEU A 316 22.79 14.53 -15.03
CA LEU A 316 21.63 15.31 -14.59
C LEU A 316 21.36 16.53 -15.48
N GLY A 317 22.26 16.85 -16.42
CA GLY A 317 22.16 18.05 -17.25
C GLY A 317 22.26 19.35 -16.45
N ILE A 318 23.02 19.35 -15.35
CA ILE A 318 23.16 20.51 -14.46
C ILE A 318 24.55 21.15 -14.58
N PRO A 319 24.70 22.47 -14.28
CA PRO A 319 26.00 23.13 -14.27
C PRO A 319 27.02 22.42 -13.38
N LEU A 320 28.29 22.41 -13.79
CA LEU A 320 29.37 21.74 -13.04
C LEU A 320 29.52 22.31 -11.62
N GLN A 321 29.31 23.62 -11.45
CA GLN A 321 29.31 24.26 -10.13
C GLN A 321 28.19 23.72 -9.23
N ALA A 322 26.97 23.56 -9.76
CA ALA A 322 25.84 22.98 -9.03
C ALA A 322 26.13 21.53 -8.62
N SER A 323 26.71 20.77 -9.55
CA SER A 323 27.15 19.40 -9.28
C SER A 323 28.17 19.32 -8.14
N SER A 324 29.15 20.23 -8.13
CA SER A 324 30.16 20.31 -7.06
C SER A 324 29.51 20.57 -5.71
N LEU A 325 28.61 21.54 -5.63
CA LEU A 325 27.87 21.88 -4.40
C LEU A 325 27.06 20.69 -3.87
N LEU A 326 26.31 20.00 -4.74
CA LEU A 326 25.52 18.83 -4.35
C LEU A 326 26.40 17.67 -3.86
N HIS A 327 27.53 17.42 -4.53
CA HIS A 327 28.47 16.39 -4.13
C HIS A 327 29.12 16.71 -2.77
N THR A 328 29.53 17.96 -2.54
CA THR A 328 30.05 18.42 -1.24
C THR A 328 29.00 18.24 -0.14
N LYS A 329 27.75 18.66 -0.37
CA LYS A 329 26.70 18.49 0.64
C LYS A 329 26.45 17.02 0.98
N LEU A 330 26.43 16.13 -0.01
CA LEU A 330 26.26 14.70 0.25
C LEU A 330 27.44 14.08 1.00
N LYS A 331 28.66 14.60 0.85
CA LYS A 331 29.80 14.22 1.69
C LYS A 331 29.62 14.68 3.12
N GLU A 332 29.19 15.93 3.35
CA GLU A 332 28.90 16.47 4.68
C GLU A 332 27.80 15.67 5.40
N LEU A 333 26.75 15.29 4.66
CA LEU A 333 25.67 14.43 5.14
C LEU A 333 26.09 12.95 5.31
N GLY A 334 27.33 12.59 4.97
CA GLY A 334 27.87 11.24 5.17
C GLY A 334 27.42 10.19 4.16
N TYR A 335 26.83 10.59 3.02
CA TYR A 335 26.45 9.65 1.94
C TYR A 335 27.66 9.14 1.14
N TYR A 336 28.79 9.85 1.16
CA TYR A 336 30.04 9.43 0.51
C TYR A 336 31.22 9.51 1.48
N SER A 337 32.09 8.49 1.47
CA SER A 337 33.34 8.50 2.24
C SER A 337 34.39 9.41 1.58
N PRO A 338 35.26 10.07 2.36
CA PRO A 338 36.47 10.75 1.84
C PRO A 338 37.35 9.83 0.97
N SER A 339 37.35 8.52 1.25
CA SER A 339 38.15 7.52 0.54
C SER A 339 37.52 7.03 -0.79
N GLY A 340 36.42 7.63 -1.25
CA GLY A 340 35.75 7.25 -2.50
C GLY A 340 35.01 5.91 -2.47
N LYS A 341 35.10 5.16 -1.37
CA LYS A 341 34.29 3.95 -1.14
C LYS A 341 32.87 4.37 -0.71
N ALA A 342 31.85 3.83 -1.37
CA ALA A 342 30.47 4.05 -0.97
C ALA A 342 30.25 3.52 0.47
N TYR A 343 29.92 4.41 1.40
CA TYR A 343 29.65 4.03 2.78
C TYR A 343 28.22 3.48 2.84
N ARG A 344 28.05 2.17 3.09
CA ARG A 344 26.73 1.56 3.36
C ARG A 344 26.30 1.86 4.82
N LYS A 345 26.22 3.13 5.24
CA LYS A 345 25.35 3.45 6.38
C LYS A 345 23.92 3.18 5.90
N LYS A 346 23.05 2.68 6.80
CA LYS A 346 21.59 2.68 6.55
C LYS A 346 21.26 4.07 6.02
N ILE A 347 20.78 4.13 4.78
CA ILE A 347 20.37 5.36 4.10
C ILE A 347 19.63 6.20 5.12
N ASP A 348 20.13 7.41 5.40
CA ASP A 348 19.50 8.27 6.39
C ASP A 348 18.02 8.44 5.98
N PRO A 349 17.07 8.02 6.83
CA PRO A 349 15.66 8.07 6.50
C PRO A 349 15.20 9.51 6.24
N ILE A 350 15.92 10.55 6.63
CA ILE A 350 15.47 11.94 6.50
C ILE A 350 15.41 12.39 5.04
N LEU A 351 16.43 12.14 4.21
CA LEU A 351 16.40 12.56 2.79
C LEU A 351 15.32 11.80 2.00
N PHE A 352 14.91 10.61 2.46
CA PHE A 352 13.92 9.75 1.79
C PHE A 352 12.59 9.62 2.55
N ALA A 353 12.40 10.36 3.65
CA ALA A 353 11.15 10.36 4.39
C ALA A 353 10.08 11.08 3.56
N ASN A 354 8.93 10.42 3.44
CA ASN A 354 7.73 11.03 2.88
C ASN A 354 6.95 11.73 4.00
N THR A 355 6.49 12.94 3.69
CA THR A 355 6.08 14.01 4.61
C THR A 355 4.71 13.83 5.28
N GLU A 356 4.31 12.61 5.63
CA GLU A 356 2.99 12.39 6.27
C GLU A 356 3.04 12.19 7.78
N LYS A 357 4.21 11.91 8.36
CA LYS A 357 4.35 11.77 9.81
C LYS A 357 5.00 13.01 10.39
N ASN A 358 4.18 13.81 11.07
CA ASN A 358 4.55 14.93 11.90
C ASN A 358 5.44 14.45 13.07
N THR A 359 6.73 14.28 12.81
CA THR A 359 7.79 14.16 13.81
C THR A 359 8.81 15.24 13.51
N ASP A 360 9.52 15.73 14.52
CA ASP A 360 10.44 16.89 14.47
C ASP A 360 11.60 16.80 13.45
N ASN A 361 11.62 15.78 12.59
CA ASN A 361 12.58 15.52 11.53
C ASN A 361 11.93 15.68 10.13
N HIS A 362 11.49 16.89 9.81
CA HIS A 362 10.94 17.20 8.48
C HIS A 362 12.05 17.22 7.42
N PRO A 363 11.93 16.58 6.23
CA PRO A 363 13.00 16.53 5.22
C PRO A 363 13.52 17.91 4.77
N TYR A 364 12.69 18.96 4.85
CA TYR A 364 13.12 20.34 4.61
C TYR A 364 14.17 20.86 5.61
N SER A 365 14.23 20.36 6.84
CA SER A 365 15.25 20.78 7.82
C SER A 365 16.66 20.34 7.44
N SER A 366 16.79 19.33 6.58
CA SER A 366 18.09 18.83 6.10
C SER A 366 18.75 19.72 5.03
N VAL A 367 18.02 20.72 4.51
CA VAL A 367 18.51 21.61 3.46
C VAL A 367 18.68 23.01 4.01
N GLU A 368 19.93 23.42 4.14
CA GLU A 368 20.28 24.77 4.60
C GLU A 368 19.91 25.83 3.56
N PRO A 369 19.37 27.00 3.98
CA PRO A 369 19.06 28.10 3.08
C PRO A 369 20.25 28.58 2.22
N SER A 370 21.46 28.50 2.77
CA SER A 370 22.71 28.86 2.09
C SER A 370 22.96 28.01 0.84
N LEU A 371 22.73 26.69 0.92
CA LEU A 371 22.88 25.78 -0.21
C LEU A 371 21.86 26.10 -1.30
N VAL A 372 20.60 26.39 -0.93
CA VAL A 372 19.56 26.77 -1.88
C VAL A 372 19.96 28.04 -2.63
N GLN A 373 20.47 29.04 -1.92
CA GLN A 373 20.92 30.29 -2.53
C GLN A 373 22.14 30.08 -3.44
N GLN A 374 23.11 29.27 -3.02
CA GLN A 374 24.25 28.91 -3.86
C GLN A 374 23.81 28.21 -5.14
N LEU A 375 22.87 27.25 -5.05
CA LEU A 375 22.30 26.57 -6.21
C LEU A 375 21.52 27.52 -7.12
N LYS A 376 20.72 28.46 -6.57
CA LYS A 376 20.07 29.52 -7.36
C LYS A 376 21.09 30.30 -8.19
N ASN A 377 22.20 30.70 -7.59
CA ASN A 377 23.25 31.46 -8.25
C ASN A 377 23.92 30.70 -9.41
N THR A 378 23.95 29.36 -9.36
CA THR A 378 24.44 28.54 -10.48
C THR A 378 23.49 28.50 -11.68
N GLY A 379 22.26 28.98 -11.53
CA GLY A 379 21.22 28.90 -12.55
C GLY A 379 20.57 27.52 -12.70
N VAL A 380 20.86 26.54 -11.82
CA VAL A 380 20.33 25.17 -11.92
C VAL A 380 18.80 25.10 -11.90
N PHE A 381 18.13 26.07 -11.26
CA PHE A 381 16.67 26.14 -11.20
C PHE A 381 16.01 26.94 -12.33
N LYS A 382 16.80 27.56 -13.21
CA LYS A 382 16.28 28.27 -14.40
C LYS A 382 15.79 27.31 -15.48
N ILE A 383 16.10 26.02 -15.34
CA ILE A 383 15.56 24.95 -16.17
C ILE A 383 14.13 24.66 -15.70
N ASN A 384 13.19 25.52 -16.09
CA ASN A 384 11.75 25.30 -15.93
C ASN A 384 11.13 25.24 -17.32
N TYR A 385 10.84 24.03 -17.80
CA TYR A 385 10.17 23.80 -19.08
C TYR A 385 8.65 24.01 -19.03
N ARG A 386 8.19 24.95 -18.20
CA ARG A 386 6.76 25.21 -17.93
C ARG A 386 6.21 26.38 -18.78
N SER A 387 6.82 26.67 -19.92
CA SER A 387 6.45 27.80 -20.79
C SER A 387 5.03 27.71 -21.37
N ASP A 388 4.38 26.55 -21.29
CA ASP A 388 3.13 26.32 -22.03
C ASP A 388 1.85 26.54 -21.18
N ILE A 389 1.98 26.83 -19.88
CA ILE A 389 0.81 26.98 -18.98
C ILE A 389 0.18 28.39 -19.04
N ASP A 390 0.87 29.40 -19.55
CA ASP A 390 0.32 30.76 -19.68
C ASP A 390 -0.75 30.89 -20.80
N SER A 391 -1.17 29.77 -21.41
CA SER A 391 -2.19 29.74 -22.48
C SER A 391 -3.52 29.05 -22.11
N ILE A 392 -3.68 28.56 -20.87
CA ILE A 392 -4.93 27.88 -20.41
C ILE A 392 -5.69 28.74 -19.38
N SER A 393 -5.57 30.07 -19.47
CA SER A 393 -6.47 30.98 -18.76
C SER A 393 -6.86 32.16 -19.65
N THR A 394 -7.73 31.88 -20.60
CA THR A 394 -8.77 32.79 -21.11
C THR A 394 -9.95 31.97 -21.59
#